data_AF-A0A8J4SVJ1-F1
#
_entry.id   AF-A0A8J4SVJ1-F1
#
_cell.length_a   1.000
_cell.length_b   1.000
_cell.length_c   1.000
_cell.angle_alpha   90.00
_cell.angle_beta   90.00
_cell.angle_gamma   90.00
#
_symmetry.space_group_name_H-M   'P 1'
#
loop_
_entity.id
_entity.type
_entity.pdbx_description
1 polymer ?
#
loop_
_entity_poly.entity_id
_entity_poly.type
_entity_poly.pdbx_seq_one_letter_code
_entity_poly.pdbx_strand_id
1 'polypeptide(L)'
;MTFRRLCSLLSHATYERDLEDFVREILSQLLGILAFYAHQLTPSPSDPVQMNACDQFGRLLSTLNELDAVLRARCELINSAQLELLHCLRVMLATRGAVDLQKPDKTTTPISFNDPAVPISPDPVSQTDHPLIQNLSEPDTAPCSSGSERPVDPALQEIFDQLNDPLVPVRGHALIMLSRLLESRDQCVLGHEERLFKMLVQHLSDMDSYIYLSAIRGLAALGRTFTDRVLQAMLGRFRQLCARFHSDSNSVQPPGCRVEYQLKLGEAIMRTLRELGEMAPAYRDVVLHTVSVGTRDPEPLVRAASLSNLAELCRLLQHAIAPVTYEIFALIEFHLIQDSSASVRQASANLARSLLLEERLPDWLAPDVLRDLNRLLSSRAKIERDPSVLEQIDAALGELNKCARNSLFSKPLSVESLVKEIRISRPI
;
A
#
# COMPACT_ATOMS: atom_id res chain seq x y z
N MET A 1 -10.74 -13.54 40.89
CA MET A 1 -10.50 -12.08 40.79
C MET A 1 -10.93 -11.62 39.40
N THR A 2 -11.42 -10.38 39.21
CA THR A 2 -11.76 -9.83 37.87
C THR A 2 -10.82 -8.68 37.53
N PHE A 3 -10.61 -8.36 36.24
CA PHE A 3 -9.75 -7.24 35.82
C PHE A 3 -10.11 -5.92 36.50
N ARG A 4 -11.41 -5.62 36.65
CA ARG A 4 -11.88 -4.40 37.33
C ARG A 4 -11.54 -4.37 38.82
N ARG A 5 -11.63 -5.51 39.52
CA ARG A 5 -11.23 -5.62 40.93
C ARG A 5 -9.71 -5.56 41.08
N LEU A 6 -8.96 -6.10 40.12
CA LEU A 6 -7.52 -5.99 40.08
C LEU A 6 -7.07 -4.52 39.88
N CYS A 7 -7.71 -3.79 38.95
CA CYS A 7 -7.46 -2.35 38.75
C CYS A 7 -7.71 -1.57 40.04
N SER A 8 -8.83 -1.84 40.74
CA SER A 8 -9.16 -1.18 42.01
C SER A 8 -8.19 -1.53 43.16
N LEU A 9 -7.63 -2.74 43.19
CA LEU A 9 -6.58 -3.08 44.17
C LEU A 9 -5.28 -2.35 43.84
N LEU A 10 -4.89 -2.39 42.57
CA LEU A 10 -3.69 -1.72 42.08
C LEU A 10 -3.77 -0.21 42.23
N SER A 11 -4.94 0.43 42.16
CA SER A 11 -5.07 1.88 42.31
C SER A 11 -4.95 2.36 43.77
N HIS A 12 -5.36 1.53 44.74
CA HIS A 12 -5.57 1.97 46.12
C HIS A 12 -4.61 1.40 47.17
N ALA A 13 -3.85 0.34 46.88
CA ALA A 13 -3.07 -0.30 47.93
C ALA A 13 -1.66 0.31 48.10
N THR A 14 -1.29 0.47 49.37
CA THR A 14 0.05 0.74 49.92
C THR A 14 0.64 -0.63 50.32
N TYR A 15 1.74 -1.05 49.71
CA TYR A 15 2.11 -2.48 49.67
C TYR A 15 3.26 -2.87 50.62
N GLU A 16 3.06 -4.02 51.27
CA GLU A 16 4.10 -4.96 51.74
C GLU A 16 4.49 -5.91 50.59
N ARG A 17 5.75 -6.41 50.57
CA ARG A 17 6.32 -7.24 49.50
C ARG A 17 5.49 -8.47 49.12
N ASP A 18 4.81 -9.10 50.07
CA ASP A 18 4.04 -10.34 49.84
C ASP A 18 2.82 -10.14 48.92
N LEU A 19 2.30 -8.92 48.85
CA LEU A 19 1.13 -8.60 48.05
C LEU A 19 1.52 -8.32 46.58
N GLU A 20 2.80 -8.05 46.28
CA GLU A 20 3.32 -7.83 44.93
C GLU A 20 3.36 -9.12 44.11
N ASP A 21 3.90 -10.20 44.69
CA ASP A 21 3.97 -11.50 44.04
C ASP A 21 2.57 -12.09 43.78
N PHE A 22 1.66 -11.91 44.73
CA PHE A 22 0.25 -12.29 44.57
C PHE A 22 -0.43 -11.55 43.40
N VAL A 23 -0.22 -10.24 43.31
CA VAL A 23 -0.76 -9.42 42.20
C VAL A 23 -0.18 -9.86 40.86
N ARG A 24 1.13 -10.16 40.81
CA ARG A 24 1.80 -10.63 39.60
C ARG A 24 1.27 -11.99 39.13
N GLU A 25 1.07 -12.93 40.04
CA GLU A 25 0.52 -14.24 39.72
C GLU A 25 -0.93 -14.16 39.23
N ILE A 26 -1.76 -13.35 39.89
CA ILE A 26 -3.14 -13.12 39.46
C ILE A 26 -3.19 -12.44 38.10
N LEU A 27 -2.33 -11.46 37.83
CA LEU A 27 -2.27 -10.80 36.53
C LEU A 27 -1.90 -11.81 35.42
N SER A 28 -0.89 -12.66 35.64
CA SER A 28 -0.52 -13.75 34.72
C SER A 28 -1.68 -14.70 34.45
N GLN A 29 -2.40 -15.13 35.49
CA GLN A 29 -3.54 -16.03 35.35
C GLN A 29 -4.68 -15.37 34.56
N LEU A 30 -5.02 -14.13 34.87
CA LEU A 30 -6.11 -13.43 34.19
C LEU A 30 -5.77 -13.15 32.72
N LEU A 31 -4.55 -12.71 32.42
CA LEU A 31 -4.10 -12.53 31.04
C LEU A 31 -4.03 -13.86 30.29
N GLY A 32 -3.57 -14.93 30.93
CA GLY A 32 -3.51 -16.27 30.33
C GLY A 32 -4.89 -16.84 30.01
N ILE A 33 -5.86 -16.69 30.92
CA ILE A 33 -7.25 -17.08 30.67
C ILE A 33 -7.84 -16.25 29.53
N LEU A 34 -7.61 -14.93 29.54
CA LEU A 34 -8.10 -14.06 28.48
C LEU A 34 -7.46 -14.42 27.13
N ALA A 35 -6.17 -14.74 27.10
CA ALA A 35 -5.47 -15.17 25.89
C ALA A 35 -6.00 -16.49 25.33
N PHE A 36 -6.27 -17.46 26.21
CA PHE A 36 -6.86 -18.73 25.82
C PHE A 36 -8.22 -18.54 25.12
N TYR A 37 -9.11 -17.71 25.70
CA TYR A 37 -10.41 -17.46 25.11
C TYR A 37 -10.34 -16.54 23.88
N ALA A 38 -9.49 -15.52 23.91
CA ALA A 38 -9.32 -14.62 22.78
C ALA A 38 -8.74 -15.35 21.56
N HIS A 39 -7.88 -16.35 21.75
CA HIS A 39 -7.38 -17.19 20.66
C HIS A 39 -8.47 -18.06 20.01
N GLN A 40 -9.53 -18.40 20.74
CA GLN A 40 -10.68 -19.12 20.16
C GLN A 40 -11.62 -18.19 19.37
N LEU A 41 -11.42 -16.87 19.41
CA LEU A 41 -12.12 -15.88 18.59
C LEU A 41 -11.45 -15.79 17.20
N THR A 42 -11.46 -16.88 16.42
CA THR A 42 -11.11 -16.79 14.99
C THR A 42 -12.33 -16.27 14.23
N PRO A 43 -12.18 -15.23 13.38
CA PRO A 43 -13.32 -14.62 12.71
C PRO A 43 -13.88 -15.56 11.63
N SER A 44 -14.99 -16.23 11.90
CA SER A 44 -15.85 -16.81 10.87
C SER A 44 -17.03 -15.87 10.60
N PRO A 45 -17.13 -15.25 9.41
CA PRO A 45 -18.20 -14.30 9.09
C PRO A 45 -19.61 -14.92 8.99
N SER A 46 -19.73 -16.24 9.14
CA SER A 46 -21.00 -16.98 9.00
C SER A 46 -21.61 -17.45 10.32
N ASP A 47 -21.00 -17.19 11.48
CA ASP A 47 -21.50 -17.64 12.79
C ASP A 47 -21.96 -16.47 13.70
N PRO A 48 -23.28 -16.27 13.88
CA PRO A 48 -23.81 -15.19 14.72
C PRO A 48 -23.45 -15.35 16.22
N VAL A 49 -23.10 -16.56 16.67
CA VAL A 49 -22.69 -16.82 18.06
C VAL A 49 -21.28 -16.30 18.30
N GLN A 50 -20.37 -16.48 17.34
CA GLN A 50 -19.00 -15.94 17.43
C GLN A 50 -18.97 -14.42 17.34
N MET A 51 -19.85 -13.81 16.53
CA MET A 51 -19.94 -12.35 16.43
C MET A 51 -20.38 -11.69 17.74
N ASN A 52 -21.39 -12.27 18.42
CA ASN A 52 -21.80 -11.84 19.76
C ASN A 52 -20.70 -12.06 20.82
N ALA A 53 -19.91 -13.14 20.70
CA ALA A 53 -18.76 -13.36 21.56
C ALA A 53 -17.69 -12.26 21.35
N CYS A 54 -17.30 -11.97 20.11
CA CYS A 54 -16.37 -10.89 19.79
C CYS A 54 -16.82 -9.53 20.35
N ASP A 55 -18.11 -9.19 20.22
CA ASP A 55 -18.67 -7.94 20.77
C ASP A 55 -18.62 -7.90 22.31
N GLN A 56 -18.87 -9.03 22.98
CA GLN A 56 -18.77 -9.14 24.43
C GLN A 56 -17.32 -9.01 24.92
N PHE A 57 -16.36 -9.62 24.21
CA PHE A 57 -14.94 -9.46 24.49
C PHE A 57 -14.45 -8.04 24.20
N GLY A 58 -14.99 -7.36 23.18
CA GLY A 58 -14.72 -5.95 22.89
C GLY A 58 -15.05 -5.01 24.06
N ARG A 59 -16.06 -5.34 24.87
CA ARG A 59 -16.39 -4.57 26.10
C ARG A 59 -15.29 -4.61 27.16
N LEU A 60 -14.42 -5.62 27.12
CA LEU A 60 -13.27 -5.70 28.04
C LEU A 60 -12.17 -4.70 27.67
N LEU A 61 -12.16 -4.15 26.44
CA LEU A 61 -11.12 -3.25 25.98
C LEU A 61 -10.98 -2.01 26.88
N SER A 62 -12.10 -1.44 27.35
CA SER A 62 -12.08 -0.31 28.30
C SER A 62 -11.38 -0.67 29.61
N THR A 63 -11.70 -1.84 30.18
CA THR A 63 -11.05 -2.32 31.41
C THR A 63 -9.59 -2.70 31.21
N LEU A 64 -9.19 -3.16 30.02
CA LEU A 64 -7.79 -3.47 29.71
C LEU A 64 -6.96 -2.21 29.45
N ASN A 65 -7.58 -1.16 28.89
CA ASN A 65 -6.96 0.15 28.75
C ASN A 65 -6.71 0.80 30.13
N GLU A 66 -7.70 0.72 31.02
CA GLU A 66 -7.57 1.16 32.42
C GLU A 66 -6.47 0.36 33.13
N LEU A 67 -6.44 -0.96 32.94
CA LEU A 67 -5.39 -1.83 33.47
C LEU A 67 -4.01 -1.38 32.96
N ASP A 68 -3.80 -1.25 31.66
CA ASP A 68 -2.51 -0.82 31.09
C ASP A 68 -2.05 0.54 31.63
N ALA A 69 -2.96 1.51 31.80
CA ALA A 69 -2.63 2.80 32.38
C ALA A 69 -2.13 2.66 33.84
N VAL A 70 -2.82 1.85 34.65
CA VAL A 70 -2.44 1.58 36.04
C VAL A 70 -1.13 0.79 36.13
N LEU A 71 -0.92 -0.17 35.23
CA LEU A 71 0.29 -0.99 35.16
C LEU A 71 1.52 -0.15 34.75
N ARG A 72 1.39 0.76 33.77
CA ARG A 72 2.48 1.66 33.35
C ARG A 72 2.83 2.72 34.40
N ALA A 73 1.86 3.13 35.22
CA ALA A 73 2.12 4.02 36.34
C ALA A 73 2.91 3.32 37.47
N ARG A 74 3.03 1.98 37.45
CA ARG A 74 3.61 1.16 38.51
C ARG A 74 4.58 0.10 37.96
N CYS A 75 5.64 0.58 37.28
CA CYS A 75 6.61 -0.25 36.55
C CYS A 75 7.34 -1.33 37.38
N GLU A 76 7.42 -1.21 38.72
CA GLU A 76 8.17 -2.15 39.57
C GLU A 76 7.45 -3.49 39.81
N LEU A 77 6.14 -3.56 39.56
CA LEU A 77 5.32 -4.74 39.90
C LEU A 77 5.25 -5.80 38.79
N ILE A 78 5.68 -5.51 37.56
CA ILE A 78 5.22 -6.23 36.36
C ILE A 78 6.39 -6.64 35.46
N ASN A 79 6.29 -7.84 34.88
CA ASN A 79 7.26 -8.35 33.92
C ASN A 79 6.95 -7.89 32.48
N SER A 80 7.98 -7.70 31.64
CA SER A 80 7.85 -7.30 30.23
C SER A 80 6.89 -8.19 29.44
N ALA A 81 6.95 -9.51 29.68
CA ALA A 81 6.06 -10.48 29.04
C ALA A 81 4.56 -10.27 29.35
N GLN A 82 4.23 -9.76 30.55
CA GLN A 82 2.83 -9.49 30.92
C GLN A 82 2.30 -8.24 30.22
N LEU A 83 3.14 -7.20 30.08
CA LEU A 83 2.81 -6.00 29.32
C LEU A 83 2.66 -6.31 27.84
N GLU A 84 3.55 -7.14 27.30
CA GLU A 84 3.48 -7.59 25.91
C GLU A 84 2.21 -8.41 25.66
N LEU A 85 1.89 -9.38 26.53
CA LEU A 85 0.66 -10.15 26.42
C LEU A 85 -0.59 -9.27 26.54
N LEU A 86 -0.62 -8.32 27.48
CA LEU A 86 -1.73 -7.36 27.61
C LEU A 86 -1.87 -6.51 26.34
N HIS A 87 -0.76 -6.03 25.77
CA HIS A 87 -0.76 -5.29 24.52
C HIS A 87 -1.32 -6.12 23.37
N CYS A 88 -0.83 -7.35 23.19
CA CYS A 88 -1.30 -8.27 22.16
C CYS A 88 -2.79 -8.60 22.31
N LEU A 89 -3.28 -8.77 23.54
CA LEU A 89 -4.71 -9.00 23.79
C LEU A 89 -5.55 -7.76 23.49
N ARG A 90 -5.08 -6.56 23.84
CA ARG A 90 -5.77 -5.31 23.47
C ARG A 90 -5.84 -5.15 21.96
N VAL A 91 -4.76 -5.43 21.24
CA VAL A 91 -4.71 -5.40 19.77
C VAL A 91 -5.68 -6.43 19.17
N MET A 92 -5.64 -7.67 19.64
CA MET A 92 -6.53 -8.73 19.16
C MET A 92 -8.00 -8.36 19.37
N LEU A 93 -8.35 -7.85 20.55
CA LEU A 93 -9.72 -7.48 20.87
C LEU A 93 -10.18 -6.24 20.10
N ALA A 94 -9.33 -5.22 19.99
CA ALA A 94 -9.65 -4.00 19.25
C ALA A 94 -9.80 -4.25 17.74
N THR A 95 -9.10 -5.26 17.21
CA THR A 95 -9.21 -5.68 15.80
C THR A 95 -10.21 -6.82 15.58
N ARG A 96 -11.06 -7.13 16.58
CA ARG A 96 -12.07 -8.21 16.54
C ARG A 96 -11.51 -9.57 16.09
N GLY A 97 -10.29 -9.90 16.51
CA GLY A 97 -9.62 -11.17 16.18
C GLY A 97 -8.96 -11.21 14.80
N ALA A 98 -8.84 -10.07 14.09
CA ALA A 98 -8.16 -10.02 12.80
C ALA A 98 -6.62 -10.18 12.92
N VAL A 99 -6.04 -9.84 14.07
CA VAL A 99 -4.61 -10.00 14.37
C VAL A 99 -4.43 -11.13 15.41
N ASP A 100 -3.72 -12.19 15.02
CA ASP A 100 -3.54 -13.41 15.81
C ASP A 100 -2.34 -13.30 16.78
N LEU A 101 -2.44 -13.94 17.96
CA LEU A 101 -1.42 -13.92 19.03
C LEU A 101 -0.15 -14.71 18.69
N GLN A 102 -0.18 -15.60 17.68
CA GLN A 102 0.90 -16.55 17.42
C GLN A 102 1.59 -16.44 16.05
N LYS A 103 1.19 -15.50 15.18
CA LYS A 103 1.91 -15.23 13.94
C LYS A 103 2.77 -13.97 14.11
N PRO A 104 4.04 -14.09 14.53
CA PRO A 104 4.99 -13.05 14.24
C PRO A 104 5.10 -12.99 12.71
N ASP A 105 4.52 -11.98 12.08
CA ASP A 105 4.91 -11.64 10.72
C ASP A 105 6.43 -11.47 10.71
N LYS A 106 7.09 -12.01 9.69
CA LYS A 106 8.55 -11.98 9.50
C LYS A 106 9.13 -10.56 9.33
N THR A 107 8.37 -9.52 9.66
CA THR A 107 8.72 -8.10 9.59
C THR A 107 8.89 -7.43 10.97
N THR A 108 8.64 -8.13 12.08
CA THR A 108 8.86 -7.54 13.41
C THR A 108 10.20 -7.99 13.98
N THR A 109 11.24 -7.16 13.83
CA THR A 109 12.48 -7.31 14.61
C THR A 109 12.19 -7.16 16.11
N PRO A 110 12.82 -7.98 16.99
CA PRO A 110 12.54 -7.96 18.42
C PRO A 110 13.13 -6.71 19.06
N ILE A 111 12.29 -5.95 19.78
CA ILE A 111 12.73 -4.83 20.61
C ILE A 111 13.46 -5.42 21.83
N SER A 112 14.79 -5.32 21.83
CA SER A 112 15.62 -5.64 23.00
C SER A 112 15.60 -4.45 23.96
N PHE A 113 15.02 -4.67 25.14
CA PHE A 113 15.19 -3.80 26.30
C PHE A 113 16.41 -4.29 27.09
N ASN A 114 17.56 -3.62 26.89
CA ASN A 114 18.55 -3.23 27.90
C ASN A 114 19.92 -3.02 27.27
N ASP A 115 20.45 -1.80 27.38
CA ASP A 115 21.77 -1.58 28.01
C ASP A 115 21.91 -0.12 28.48
N PRO A 116 22.85 0.16 29.43
CA PRO A 116 22.74 1.23 30.42
C PRO A 116 23.45 2.55 30.05
N ALA A 117 23.20 3.54 30.91
CA ALA A 117 23.54 4.96 30.89
C ALA A 117 24.94 5.41 30.43
N VAL A 118 25.02 6.70 30.02
CA VAL A 118 26.01 7.79 30.34
C VAL A 118 26.18 8.78 29.14
N PRO A 119 26.38 10.12 29.30
CA PRO A 119 25.43 11.14 29.80
C PRO A 119 25.48 12.50 29.01
N ILE A 120 24.38 13.18 28.66
CA ILE A 120 24.43 14.66 28.45
C ILE A 120 23.09 15.29 28.88
N SER A 121 23.16 16.09 29.93
CA SER A 121 22.16 17.03 30.46
C SER A 121 22.23 18.41 29.75
N PRO A 122 21.37 19.40 30.06
CA PRO A 122 19.92 19.36 30.30
C PRO A 122 19.13 20.49 29.55
N ASP A 123 17.80 20.41 29.67
CA ASP A 123 16.77 21.48 29.63
C ASP A 123 16.16 21.96 28.29
N PRO A 124 14.90 22.45 28.29
CA PRO A 124 13.72 21.88 28.96
C PRO A 124 12.48 21.81 28.04
N VAL A 125 11.48 21.09 28.54
CA VAL A 125 10.10 20.98 28.02
C VAL A 125 9.47 22.34 27.78
N SER A 126 8.72 22.46 26.68
CA SER A 126 7.52 23.31 26.64
C SER A 126 6.44 22.59 25.83
N GLN A 127 5.43 22.13 26.57
CA GLN A 127 4.11 21.82 26.04
C GLN A 127 3.52 23.11 25.45
N THR A 128 3.02 23.04 24.22
CA THR A 128 1.92 23.90 23.77
C THR A 128 1.22 23.20 22.62
N ASP A 129 0.00 22.75 22.92
CA ASP A 129 -1.22 22.93 22.14
C ASP A 129 -1.16 22.99 20.61
N HIS A 130 -2.00 22.15 20.01
CA HIS A 130 -2.57 22.34 18.68
C HIS A 130 -2.97 23.81 18.43
N PRO A 131 -2.82 24.26 17.18
CA PRO A 131 -4.04 24.55 16.45
C PRO A 131 -4.10 23.93 15.05
N LEU A 132 -5.34 23.56 14.72
CA LEU A 132 -5.88 23.23 13.41
C LEU A 132 -5.82 24.41 12.42
N ILE A 133 -5.64 24.04 11.14
CA ILE A 133 -6.07 24.71 9.89
C ILE A 133 -5.40 26.05 9.54
N GLN A 134 -4.85 26.12 8.31
CA GLN A 134 -4.86 27.25 7.34
C GLN A 134 -3.80 26.95 6.25
N ASN A 135 -3.97 27.13 4.94
CA ASN A 135 -5.05 27.58 4.07
C ASN A 135 -4.83 26.88 2.72
N LEU A 136 -5.87 26.24 2.19
CA LEU A 136 -5.91 25.75 0.82
C LEU A 136 -6.34 26.93 -0.07
N SER A 137 -5.55 27.26 -1.07
CA SER A 137 -6.03 28.10 -2.19
C SER A 137 -6.50 27.17 -3.30
N GLU A 138 -7.81 27.17 -3.53
CA GLU A 138 -8.47 26.51 -4.66
C GLU A 138 -8.29 27.37 -5.93
N PRO A 139 -8.20 26.78 -7.13
CA PRO A 139 -8.41 27.51 -8.37
C PRO A 139 -9.91 27.62 -8.67
N ASP A 140 -10.34 28.81 -9.06
CA ASP A 140 -11.71 29.18 -9.43
C ASP A 140 -12.41 28.15 -10.32
N THR A 141 -13.50 27.55 -9.81
CA THR A 141 -14.54 26.93 -10.62
C THR A 141 -15.91 27.27 -10.01
N ALA A 142 -16.88 27.62 -10.87
CA ALA A 142 -18.20 28.16 -10.57
C ALA A 142 -19.01 27.40 -9.47
N PRO A 143 -19.95 28.06 -8.77
CA PRO A 143 -20.53 27.54 -7.53
C PRO A 143 -21.52 26.40 -7.79
N CYS A 144 -21.14 25.19 -7.40
CA CYS A 144 -22.07 24.08 -7.21
C CYS A 144 -22.48 24.03 -5.72
N SER A 145 -23.80 24.01 -5.51
CA SER A 145 -24.56 23.99 -4.26
C SER A 145 -23.90 23.25 -3.09
N SER A 146 -23.88 23.91 -1.91
CA SER A 146 -23.61 23.32 -0.60
C SER A 146 -24.46 22.06 -0.36
N GLY A 147 -23.84 20.89 -0.54
CA GLY A 147 -24.46 19.61 -0.23
C GLY A 147 -24.58 19.44 1.28
N SER A 148 -25.81 19.32 1.77
CA SER A 148 -26.08 18.77 3.10
C SER A 148 -25.39 17.41 3.19
N GLU A 149 -24.33 17.28 3.99
CA GLU A 149 -23.74 15.96 4.29
C GLU A 149 -24.85 15.07 4.84
N ARG A 150 -25.00 13.88 4.25
CA ARG A 150 -25.93 12.88 4.79
C ARG A 150 -25.49 12.53 6.22
N PRO A 151 -26.43 12.20 7.11
CA PRO A 151 -26.08 11.70 8.44
C PRO A 151 -25.20 10.45 8.29
N VAL A 152 -24.06 10.45 8.98
CA VAL A 152 -23.09 9.34 8.93
C VAL A 152 -23.69 8.11 9.60
N ASP A 153 -23.65 6.98 8.90
CA ASP A 153 -24.06 5.69 9.46
C ASP A 153 -23.18 5.30 10.66
N PRO A 154 -23.73 4.70 11.74
CA PRO A 154 -22.96 4.31 12.91
C PRO A 154 -21.76 3.39 12.60
N ALA A 155 -21.87 2.51 11.60
CA ALA A 155 -20.76 1.63 11.22
C ALA A 155 -19.61 2.41 10.58
N LEU A 156 -19.93 3.42 9.77
CA LEU A 156 -18.91 4.28 9.17
C LEU A 156 -18.31 5.24 10.21
N GLN A 157 -19.11 5.71 11.16
CA GLN A 157 -18.62 6.52 12.28
C GLN A 157 -17.65 5.74 13.16
N GLU A 158 -17.95 4.48 13.49
CA GLU A 158 -17.04 3.60 14.25
C GLU A 158 -15.67 3.45 13.55
N ILE A 159 -15.66 3.29 12.23
CA ILE A 159 -14.42 3.23 11.43
C ILE A 159 -13.65 4.55 11.55
N PHE A 160 -14.31 5.70 11.44
CA PHE A 160 -13.64 6.99 11.61
C PHE A 160 -13.03 7.17 13.00
N ASP A 161 -13.70 6.67 14.04
CA ASP A 161 -13.18 6.73 15.41
C ASP A 161 -11.94 5.82 15.55
N GLN A 162 -11.99 4.58 15.03
CA GLN A 162 -10.87 3.64 15.04
C GLN A 162 -9.65 4.11 14.24
N LEU A 163 -9.83 4.91 13.18
CA LEU A 163 -8.72 5.49 12.42
C LEU A 163 -7.88 6.49 13.22
N ASN A 164 -8.43 7.04 14.30
CA ASN A 164 -7.72 7.93 15.23
C ASN A 164 -7.12 7.18 16.43
N ASP A 165 -7.24 5.84 16.48
CA ASP A 165 -6.70 5.06 17.58
C ASP A 165 -5.15 5.10 17.60
N PRO A 166 -4.51 5.23 18.78
CA PRO A 166 -3.05 5.24 18.87
C PRO A 166 -2.38 3.94 18.38
N LEU A 167 -3.11 2.83 18.33
CA LEU A 167 -2.61 1.53 17.90
C LEU A 167 -2.68 1.38 16.37
N VAL A 168 -1.50 1.24 15.74
CA VAL A 168 -1.36 0.92 14.31
C VAL A 168 -2.26 -0.24 13.88
N PRO A 169 -2.35 -1.38 14.60
CA PRO A 169 -3.21 -2.48 14.18
C PRO A 169 -4.69 -2.13 14.09
N VAL A 170 -5.18 -1.25 14.98
CA VAL A 170 -6.58 -0.80 15.01
C VAL A 170 -6.85 0.12 13.83
N ARG A 171 -5.98 1.11 13.59
CA ARG A 171 -6.09 1.98 12.41
C ARG A 171 -6.04 1.18 11.10
N GLY A 172 -5.15 0.20 11.00
CA GLY A 172 -5.05 -0.66 9.82
C GLY A 172 -6.28 -1.54 9.64
N HIS A 173 -6.84 -2.11 10.72
CA HIS A 173 -8.11 -2.84 10.67
C HIS A 173 -9.25 -1.95 10.15
N ALA A 174 -9.36 -0.71 10.64
CA ALA A 174 -10.36 0.24 10.20
C ALA A 174 -10.24 0.56 8.69
N LEU A 175 -9.03 0.74 8.17
CA LEU A 175 -8.79 0.92 6.73
C LEU A 175 -9.19 -0.31 5.90
N ILE A 176 -8.97 -1.52 6.42
CA ILE A 176 -9.40 -2.76 5.77
C ILE A 176 -10.94 -2.85 5.77
N MET A 177 -11.60 -2.54 6.88
CA MET A 177 -13.08 -2.51 6.95
C MET A 177 -13.65 -1.49 5.99
N LEU A 178 -13.08 -0.29 5.95
CA LEU A 178 -13.49 0.73 4.99
C LEU A 178 -13.33 0.27 3.55
N SER A 179 -12.19 -0.35 3.22
CA SER A 179 -11.96 -0.90 1.88
C SER A 179 -13.03 -1.92 1.50
N ARG A 180 -13.46 -2.77 2.44
CA ARG A 180 -14.56 -3.73 2.21
C ARG A 180 -15.89 -3.04 1.94
N LEU A 181 -16.23 -1.99 2.69
CA LEU A 181 -17.46 -1.20 2.46
C LEU A 181 -17.47 -0.53 1.08
N LEU A 182 -16.30 -0.02 0.65
CA LEU A 182 -16.11 0.55 -0.68
C LEU A 182 -16.23 -0.51 -1.78
N GLU A 183 -15.61 -1.69 -1.59
CA GLU A 183 -15.66 -2.83 -2.51
C GLU A 183 -17.09 -3.38 -2.65
N SER A 184 -17.86 -3.44 -1.56
CA SER A 184 -19.25 -3.89 -1.55
C SER A 184 -20.26 -2.81 -1.99
N ARG A 185 -19.81 -1.57 -2.19
CA ARG A 185 -20.64 -0.40 -2.50
C ARG A 185 -21.76 -0.22 -1.48
N ASP A 186 -21.40 -0.34 -0.21
CA ASP A 186 -22.34 -0.18 0.89
C ASP A 186 -23.03 1.21 0.84
N GLN A 187 -24.29 1.29 1.27
CA GLN A 187 -25.01 2.55 1.26
C GLN A 187 -24.40 3.58 2.22
N CYS A 188 -23.72 3.13 3.28
CA CYS A 188 -23.10 4.02 4.26
C CYS A 188 -21.98 4.88 3.67
N VAL A 189 -21.29 4.46 2.60
CA VAL A 189 -20.20 5.23 1.99
C VAL A 189 -20.68 6.26 0.95
N LEU A 190 -21.94 6.16 0.51
CA LEU A 190 -22.51 7.02 -0.55
C LEU A 190 -22.81 8.43 -0.03
N GLY A 191 -22.21 9.44 -0.64
CA GLY A 191 -22.31 10.85 -0.26
C GLY A 191 -21.17 11.33 0.67
N HIS A 192 -20.21 10.46 0.98
CA HIS A 192 -19.02 10.80 1.78
C HIS A 192 -17.72 10.67 0.97
N GLU A 193 -17.78 10.60 -0.35
CA GLU A 193 -16.66 10.26 -1.24
C GLU A 193 -15.47 11.21 -1.06
N GLU A 194 -15.72 12.51 -0.95
CA GLU A 194 -14.65 13.51 -0.77
C GLU A 194 -13.96 13.37 0.59
N ARG A 195 -14.74 13.10 1.65
CA ARG A 195 -14.20 12.90 3.00
C ARG A 195 -13.36 11.62 3.05
N LEU A 196 -13.87 10.54 2.45
CA LEU A 196 -13.17 9.27 2.32
C LEU A 196 -11.87 9.42 1.53
N PHE A 197 -11.92 10.13 0.39
CA PHE A 197 -10.73 10.42 -0.41
C PHE A 197 -9.69 11.21 0.39
N LYS A 198 -10.07 12.32 1.02
CA LYS A 198 -9.16 13.15 1.82
C LYS A 198 -8.48 12.34 2.92
N MET A 199 -9.26 11.52 3.64
CA MET A 199 -8.76 10.66 4.70
C MET A 199 -7.79 9.59 4.17
N LEU A 200 -8.17 8.83 3.14
CA LEU A 200 -7.33 7.77 2.59
C LEU A 200 -6.00 8.34 2.05
N VAL A 201 -6.07 9.49 1.39
CA VAL A 201 -4.89 10.19 0.88
C VAL A 201 -4.00 10.70 2.03
N GLN A 202 -4.57 11.11 3.17
CA GLN A 202 -3.79 11.46 4.37
C GLN A 202 -3.03 10.25 4.94
N HIS A 203 -3.64 9.06 4.97
CA HIS A 203 -2.99 7.84 5.45
C HIS A 203 -1.87 7.31 4.55
N LEU A 204 -1.71 7.82 3.32
CA LEU A 204 -0.52 7.56 2.51
C LEU A 204 0.75 8.17 3.13
N SER A 205 0.63 9.20 3.95
CA SER A 205 1.77 9.81 4.65
C SER A 205 2.25 8.99 5.85
N ASP A 206 1.53 7.94 6.26
CA ASP A 206 1.94 7.11 7.39
C ASP A 206 3.20 6.30 7.03
N MET A 207 4.13 6.18 7.99
CA MET A 207 5.39 5.45 7.82
C MET A 207 5.17 3.93 7.89
N ASP A 208 4.10 3.49 8.53
CA ASP A 208 3.81 2.07 8.69
C ASP A 208 3.17 1.49 7.42
N SER A 209 3.80 0.45 6.88
CA SER A 209 3.34 -0.24 5.67
C SER A 209 1.96 -0.86 5.79
N TYR A 210 1.57 -1.33 6.97
CA TYR A 210 0.24 -1.86 7.22
C TYR A 210 -0.83 -0.78 7.03
N ILE A 211 -0.52 0.47 7.37
CA ILE A 211 -1.41 1.61 7.19
C ILE A 211 -1.44 2.06 5.72
N TYR A 212 -0.29 2.44 5.15
CA TYR A 212 -0.30 3.04 3.82
C TYR A 212 -0.69 2.05 2.73
N LEU A 213 -0.38 0.74 2.85
CA LEU A 213 -0.84 -0.27 1.88
C LEU A 213 -2.35 -0.49 1.96
N SER A 214 -2.93 -0.41 3.16
CA SER A 214 -4.39 -0.46 3.35
C SER A 214 -5.06 0.80 2.80
N ALA A 215 -4.42 1.96 2.92
CA ALA A 215 -4.90 3.20 2.32
C ALA A 215 -4.86 3.16 0.78
N ILE A 216 -3.78 2.62 0.18
CA ILE A 216 -3.69 2.40 -1.28
C ILE A 216 -4.82 1.47 -1.75
N ARG A 217 -5.11 0.40 -1.01
CA ARG A 217 -6.26 -0.47 -1.31
C ARG A 217 -7.58 0.29 -1.26
N GLY A 218 -7.80 1.07 -0.20
CA GLY A 218 -9.01 1.88 -0.07
C GLY A 218 -9.18 2.90 -1.20
N LEU A 219 -8.09 3.53 -1.65
CA LEU A 219 -8.11 4.46 -2.79
C LEU A 219 -8.48 3.76 -4.09
N ALA A 220 -7.94 2.56 -4.32
CA ALA A 220 -8.28 1.78 -5.51
C ALA A 220 -9.76 1.35 -5.50
N ALA A 221 -10.27 0.88 -4.35
CA ALA A 221 -11.68 0.56 -4.18
C ALA A 221 -12.62 1.78 -4.39
N LEU A 222 -12.24 2.93 -3.84
CA LEU A 222 -12.96 4.19 -4.06
C LEU A 222 -12.90 4.62 -5.53
N GLY A 223 -11.73 4.50 -6.16
CA GLY A 223 -11.49 4.81 -7.57
C GLY A 223 -12.22 3.87 -8.52
N ARG A 224 -12.52 2.63 -8.13
CA ARG A 224 -13.37 1.73 -8.92
C ARG A 224 -14.84 2.17 -8.95
N THR A 225 -15.32 2.84 -7.90
CA THR A 225 -16.72 3.30 -7.81
C THR A 225 -16.90 4.72 -8.34
N PHE A 226 -15.91 5.60 -8.13
CA PHE A 226 -15.97 7.02 -8.50
C PHE A 226 -14.76 7.43 -9.36
N THR A 227 -14.51 6.67 -10.43
CA THR A 227 -13.26 6.71 -11.19
C THR A 227 -12.87 8.09 -11.68
N ASP A 228 -13.74 8.77 -12.43
CA ASP A 228 -13.41 10.07 -13.02
C ASP A 228 -12.95 11.09 -11.97
N ARG A 229 -13.63 11.15 -10.82
CA ARG A 229 -13.30 12.11 -9.77
C ARG A 229 -12.03 11.72 -9.03
N VAL A 230 -11.95 10.47 -8.58
CA VAL A 230 -10.88 9.99 -7.70
C VAL A 230 -9.55 9.88 -8.47
N LEU A 231 -9.58 9.30 -9.67
CA LEU A 231 -8.38 9.15 -10.50
C LEU A 231 -7.84 10.51 -10.93
N GLN A 232 -8.70 11.45 -11.37
CA GLN A 232 -8.26 12.81 -11.73
C GLN A 232 -7.69 13.55 -10.52
N ALA A 233 -8.28 13.40 -9.34
CA ALA A 233 -7.75 14.00 -8.12
C ALA A 233 -6.36 13.45 -7.75
N MET A 234 -6.15 12.12 -7.86
CA MET A 234 -4.83 11.50 -7.62
C MET A 234 -3.80 11.95 -8.67
N LEU A 235 -4.17 11.96 -9.96
CA LEU A 235 -3.31 12.41 -11.06
C LEU A 235 -2.94 13.90 -10.91
N GLY A 236 -3.91 14.75 -10.58
CA GLY A 236 -3.68 16.17 -10.30
C GLY A 236 -2.69 16.37 -9.16
N ARG A 237 -2.87 15.65 -8.04
CA ARG A 237 -1.96 15.71 -6.89
C ARG A 237 -0.56 15.18 -7.23
N PHE A 238 -0.46 14.08 -7.96
CA PHE A 238 0.83 13.53 -8.43
C PHE A 238 1.58 14.55 -9.29
N ARG A 239 0.89 15.16 -10.26
CA ARG A 239 1.45 16.21 -11.12
C ARG A 239 1.95 17.40 -10.31
N GLN A 240 1.16 17.87 -9.34
CA GLN A 240 1.55 19.01 -8.49
C GLN A 240 2.80 18.70 -7.69
N LEU A 241 2.93 17.49 -7.16
CA LEU A 241 4.11 17.07 -6.40
C LEU A 241 5.36 17.04 -7.29
N CYS A 242 5.25 16.51 -8.52
CA CYS A 242 6.37 16.50 -9.46
C CYS A 242 6.68 17.88 -10.05
N ALA A 243 5.68 18.74 -10.28
CA ALA A 243 5.85 20.05 -10.92
C ALA A 243 6.44 21.14 -9.99
N ARG A 244 6.49 20.91 -8.67
CA ARG A 244 7.14 21.81 -7.71
C ARG A 244 8.66 21.70 -7.82
N PHE A 245 9.19 22.13 -8.96
CA PHE A 245 10.61 22.07 -9.25
C PHE A 245 11.43 23.14 -8.52
N HIS A 246 10.84 24.26 -8.03
CA HIS A 246 11.67 25.41 -7.63
C HIS A 246 11.23 26.36 -6.50
N SER A 247 10.09 26.22 -5.80
CA SER A 247 9.54 27.43 -5.12
C SER A 247 9.22 27.40 -3.62
N ASP A 248 9.26 26.28 -2.90
CA ASP A 248 8.96 26.34 -1.46
C ASP A 248 10.04 25.66 -0.61
N SER A 249 11.07 26.43 -0.29
CA SER A 249 11.94 26.19 0.88
C SER A 249 11.17 26.23 2.21
N ASN A 250 9.87 26.53 2.18
CA ASN A 250 8.95 26.58 3.33
C ASN A 250 8.13 25.29 3.52
N SER A 251 8.36 24.22 2.73
CA SER A 251 7.70 22.95 3.04
C SER A 251 8.32 22.35 4.32
N VAL A 252 7.53 22.33 5.40
CA VAL A 252 7.87 21.76 6.72
C VAL A 252 8.20 20.27 6.65
N GLN A 253 7.91 19.59 5.52
CA GLN A 253 8.20 18.17 5.34
C GLN A 253 9.60 17.93 4.79
N PRO A 254 10.39 17.02 5.40
CA PRO A 254 11.69 16.64 4.87
C PRO A 254 11.56 16.02 3.47
N PRO A 255 12.56 16.20 2.59
CA PRO A 255 12.48 15.77 1.19
C PRO A 255 12.20 14.27 1.02
N GLY A 256 12.71 13.43 1.93
CA GLY A 256 12.44 11.98 1.92
C GLY A 256 10.96 11.62 2.07
N CYS A 257 10.24 12.27 2.99
CA CYS A 257 8.80 12.02 3.18
C CYS A 257 7.98 12.41 1.94
N ARG A 258 8.40 13.45 1.21
CA ARG A 258 7.75 13.84 -0.05
C ARG A 258 7.93 12.77 -1.12
N VAL A 259 9.15 12.28 -1.29
CA VAL A 259 9.49 11.23 -2.26
C VAL A 259 8.69 9.97 -1.98
N GLU A 260 8.72 9.48 -0.73
CA GLU A 260 7.93 8.31 -0.30
C GLU A 260 6.44 8.49 -0.58
N TYR A 261 5.89 9.67 -0.30
CA TYR A 261 4.50 9.97 -0.58
C TYR A 261 4.18 9.94 -2.09
N GLN A 262 5.07 10.48 -2.94
CA GLN A 262 4.94 10.42 -4.40
C GLN A 262 4.94 8.97 -4.91
N LEU A 263 5.84 8.13 -4.38
CA LEU A 263 5.90 6.70 -4.68
C LEU A 263 4.59 5.99 -4.32
N LYS A 264 4.10 6.19 -3.09
CA LYS A 264 2.85 5.59 -2.60
C LYS A 264 1.64 6.05 -3.41
N LEU A 265 1.59 7.32 -3.81
CA LEU A 265 0.53 7.85 -4.67
C LEU A 265 0.59 7.27 -6.09
N GLY A 266 1.78 7.11 -6.66
CA GLY A 266 1.98 6.44 -7.95
C GLY A 266 1.45 5.01 -7.94
N GLU A 267 1.75 4.24 -6.90
CA GLU A 267 1.22 2.89 -6.69
C GLU A 267 -0.32 2.89 -6.55
N ALA A 268 -0.90 3.85 -5.81
CA ALA A 268 -2.36 3.97 -5.70
C ALA A 268 -3.03 4.20 -7.06
N ILE A 269 -2.42 5.02 -7.93
CA ILE A 269 -2.91 5.25 -9.31
C ILE A 269 -2.84 3.96 -10.12
N MET A 270 -1.70 3.26 -10.12
CA MET A 270 -1.53 2.00 -10.87
C MET A 270 -2.48 0.90 -10.37
N ARG A 271 -2.62 0.77 -9.06
CA ARG A 271 -3.58 -0.17 -8.45
C ARG A 271 -5.02 0.14 -8.84
N THR A 272 -5.39 1.42 -8.86
CA THR A 272 -6.73 1.84 -9.32
C THR A 272 -6.95 1.41 -10.76
N LEU A 273 -6.00 1.67 -11.67
CA LEU A 273 -6.09 1.26 -13.08
C LEU A 273 -6.21 -0.27 -13.22
N ARG A 274 -5.48 -1.04 -12.41
CA ARG A 274 -5.59 -2.50 -12.38
C ARG A 274 -6.99 -2.97 -11.99
N GLU A 275 -7.63 -2.29 -11.04
CA GLU A 275 -8.99 -2.62 -10.58
C GLU A 275 -10.09 -2.18 -11.56
N LEU A 276 -9.81 -1.23 -12.46
CA LEU A 276 -10.73 -0.84 -13.54
C LEU A 276 -10.83 -1.89 -14.66
N GLY A 277 -9.79 -2.71 -14.84
CA GLY A 277 -9.75 -3.75 -15.88
C GLY A 277 -10.01 -3.17 -17.27
N GLU A 278 -11.03 -3.68 -17.96
CA GLU A 278 -11.44 -3.28 -19.32
C GLU A 278 -11.76 -1.78 -19.48
N MET A 279 -12.01 -1.06 -18.39
CA MET A 279 -12.29 0.38 -18.42
C MET A 279 -11.02 1.25 -18.34
N ALA A 280 -9.87 0.67 -17.98
CA ALA A 280 -8.60 1.38 -17.86
C ALA A 280 -8.12 2.08 -19.15
N PRO A 281 -8.32 1.52 -20.36
CA PRO A 281 -7.91 2.16 -21.63
C PRO A 281 -8.43 3.59 -21.82
N ALA A 282 -9.61 3.92 -21.27
CA ALA A 282 -10.20 5.26 -21.37
C ALA A 282 -9.34 6.35 -20.71
N TYR A 283 -8.47 5.98 -19.77
CA TYR A 283 -7.62 6.90 -19.01
C TYR A 283 -6.16 6.88 -19.47
N ARG A 284 -5.82 6.12 -20.52
CA ARG A 284 -4.45 5.95 -21.01
C ARG A 284 -3.71 7.27 -21.17
N ASP A 285 -4.29 8.20 -21.93
CA ASP A 285 -3.59 9.42 -22.35
C ASP A 285 -3.35 10.36 -21.15
N VAL A 286 -4.35 10.50 -20.27
CA VAL A 286 -4.22 11.35 -19.07
C VAL A 286 -3.22 10.77 -18.06
N VAL A 287 -3.19 9.43 -17.91
CA VAL A 287 -2.23 8.75 -17.05
C VAL A 287 -0.83 8.85 -17.62
N LEU A 288 -0.63 8.49 -18.90
CA LEU A 288 0.67 8.57 -19.57
C LEU A 288 1.25 9.97 -19.46
N HIS A 289 0.48 10.99 -19.83
CA HIS A 289 0.93 12.38 -19.77
C HIS A 289 1.33 12.77 -18.34
N THR A 290 0.54 12.38 -17.34
CA THR A 290 0.79 12.76 -15.95
C THR A 290 1.98 12.02 -15.35
N VAL A 291 2.10 10.71 -15.56
CA VAL A 291 3.23 9.91 -15.06
C VAL A 291 4.52 10.30 -15.77
N SER A 292 4.47 10.71 -17.04
CA SER A 292 5.62 11.23 -17.79
C SER A 292 6.21 12.52 -17.21
N VAL A 293 5.43 13.30 -16.44
CA VAL A 293 5.98 14.45 -15.70
C VAL A 293 6.95 13.97 -14.62
N GLY A 294 6.65 12.85 -13.96
CA GLY A 294 7.49 12.26 -12.91
C GLY A 294 8.81 11.68 -13.44
N THR A 295 8.90 11.35 -14.74
CA THR A 295 10.18 10.92 -15.33
C THR A 295 11.19 12.06 -15.45
N ARG A 296 10.78 13.32 -15.22
CA ARG A 296 11.66 14.50 -15.24
C ARG A 296 11.99 15.02 -13.84
N ASP A 297 11.56 14.32 -12.79
CA ASP A 297 11.78 14.73 -11.39
C ASP A 297 13.29 14.79 -11.05
N PRO A 298 13.76 15.76 -10.24
CA PRO A 298 15.16 15.80 -9.81
C PRO A 298 15.58 14.53 -9.08
N GLU A 299 14.66 13.90 -8.34
CA GLU A 299 14.95 12.70 -7.56
C GLU A 299 14.97 11.44 -8.45
N PRO A 300 16.10 10.71 -8.53
CA PRO A 300 16.20 9.50 -9.33
C PRO A 300 15.20 8.41 -8.96
N LEU A 301 14.83 8.29 -7.68
CA LEU A 301 13.82 7.33 -7.23
C LEU A 301 12.45 7.61 -7.85
N VAL A 302 12.04 8.88 -7.93
CA VAL A 302 10.76 9.28 -8.54
C VAL A 302 10.77 9.03 -10.04
N ARG A 303 11.89 9.32 -10.72
CA ARG A 303 12.04 9.01 -12.15
C ARG A 303 11.93 7.51 -12.43
N ALA A 304 12.67 6.69 -11.68
CA ALA A 304 12.66 5.24 -11.82
C ALA A 304 11.27 4.64 -11.52
N ALA A 305 10.60 5.11 -10.47
CA ALA A 305 9.25 4.69 -10.13
C ALA A 305 8.24 5.09 -11.21
N SER A 306 8.37 6.28 -11.79
CA SER A 306 7.50 6.74 -12.87
C SER A 306 7.66 5.88 -14.13
N LEU A 307 8.89 5.52 -14.52
CA LEU A 307 9.12 4.57 -15.61
C LEU A 307 8.56 3.17 -15.31
N SER A 308 8.62 2.74 -14.05
CA SER A 308 8.07 1.45 -13.61
C SER A 308 6.54 1.45 -13.64
N ASN A 309 5.91 2.57 -13.29
CA ASN A 309 4.47 2.78 -13.45
C ASN A 309 4.06 2.77 -14.93
N LEU A 310 4.86 3.36 -15.82
CA LEU A 310 4.63 3.25 -17.26
C LEU A 310 4.78 1.81 -17.77
N ALA A 311 5.75 1.06 -17.24
CA ALA A 311 5.92 -0.36 -17.59
C ALA A 311 4.72 -1.20 -17.13
N GLU A 312 4.16 -0.88 -15.97
CA GLU A 312 2.89 -1.46 -15.52
C GLU A 312 1.72 -1.06 -16.42
N LEU A 313 1.59 0.23 -16.76
CA LEU A 313 0.54 0.71 -17.66
C LEU A 313 0.56 -0.02 -19.00
N CYS A 314 1.73 -0.22 -19.61
CA CYS A 314 1.90 -1.00 -20.83
C CYS A 314 1.37 -2.43 -20.69
N ARG A 315 1.70 -3.11 -19.57
CA ARG A 315 1.23 -4.47 -19.28
C ARG A 315 -0.28 -4.53 -19.04
N LEU A 316 -0.83 -3.53 -18.35
CA LEU A 316 -2.26 -3.46 -18.05
C LEU A 316 -3.09 -3.20 -19.30
N LEU A 317 -2.63 -2.33 -20.20
CA LEU A 317 -3.39 -1.91 -21.37
C LEU A 317 -3.14 -2.75 -22.62
N GLN A 318 -2.02 -3.47 -22.71
CA GLN A 318 -1.66 -4.32 -23.86
C GLN A 318 -1.89 -3.58 -25.19
N HIS A 319 -2.71 -4.13 -26.09
CA HIS A 319 -3.10 -3.53 -27.37
C HIS A 319 -3.59 -2.08 -27.28
N ALA A 320 -4.21 -1.67 -26.17
CA ALA A 320 -4.71 -0.31 -26.02
C ALA A 320 -3.59 0.73 -25.88
N ILE A 321 -2.33 0.31 -25.67
CA ILE A 321 -1.17 1.19 -25.65
C ILE A 321 -0.71 1.62 -27.05
N ALA A 322 -1.18 0.94 -28.11
CA ALA A 322 -0.72 1.17 -29.48
C ALA A 322 -0.65 2.65 -29.90
N PRO A 323 -1.66 3.51 -29.61
CA PRO A 323 -1.67 4.90 -30.06
C PRO A 323 -0.55 5.77 -29.49
N VAL A 324 0.08 5.35 -28.38
CA VAL A 324 1.10 6.12 -27.65
C VAL A 324 2.47 5.43 -27.63
N THR A 325 2.67 4.48 -28.54
CA THR A 325 3.88 3.65 -28.59
C THR A 325 5.14 4.48 -28.87
N TYR A 326 5.05 5.51 -29.71
CA TYR A 326 6.19 6.36 -30.06
C TYR A 326 6.64 7.21 -28.87
N GLU A 327 5.70 7.71 -28.07
CA GLU A 327 5.96 8.44 -26.83
C GLU A 327 6.67 7.55 -25.81
N ILE A 328 6.21 6.30 -25.66
CA ILE A 328 6.85 5.32 -24.78
C ILE A 328 8.26 5.00 -25.27
N PHE A 329 8.45 4.78 -26.56
CA PHE A 329 9.77 4.55 -27.14
C PHE A 329 10.72 5.73 -26.90
N ALA A 330 10.24 6.96 -27.10
CA ALA A 330 11.03 8.16 -26.83
C ALA A 330 11.47 8.27 -25.37
N LEU A 331 10.59 7.91 -24.42
CA LEU A 331 10.94 7.85 -22.99
C LEU A 331 12.00 6.78 -22.70
N ILE A 332 11.85 5.59 -23.31
CA ILE A 332 12.84 4.51 -23.19
C ILE A 332 14.20 4.98 -23.69
N GLU A 333 14.24 5.50 -24.92
CA GLU A 333 15.47 5.96 -25.57
C GLU A 333 16.15 7.06 -24.74
N PHE A 334 15.39 8.08 -24.33
CA PHE A 334 15.91 9.19 -23.55
C PHE A 334 16.56 8.71 -22.24
N HIS A 335 15.81 7.96 -21.41
CA HIS A 335 16.31 7.56 -20.11
C HIS A 335 17.41 6.50 -20.18
N LEU A 336 17.35 5.58 -21.16
CA LEU A 336 18.38 4.55 -21.29
C LEU A 336 19.70 5.11 -21.84
N ILE A 337 19.67 6.20 -22.62
CA ILE A 337 20.87 6.84 -23.16
C ILE A 337 21.43 7.92 -22.20
N GLN A 338 20.56 8.77 -21.65
CA GLN A 338 20.97 10.04 -21.05
C GLN A 338 20.92 10.05 -19.51
N ASP A 339 20.16 9.17 -18.86
CA ASP A 339 20.00 9.26 -17.39
C ASP A 339 21.27 8.83 -16.66
N SER A 340 21.71 9.66 -15.72
CA SER A 340 22.90 9.41 -14.92
C SER A 340 22.71 8.26 -13.93
N SER A 341 21.48 8.07 -13.43
CA SER A 341 21.19 7.07 -12.43
C SER A 341 21.01 5.67 -13.03
N ALA A 342 21.75 4.69 -12.51
CA ALA A 342 21.60 3.29 -12.88
C ALA A 342 20.17 2.77 -12.64
N SER A 343 19.54 3.13 -11.52
CA SER A 343 18.15 2.71 -11.22
C SER A 343 17.13 3.19 -12.25
N VAL A 344 17.36 4.37 -12.85
CA VAL A 344 16.47 4.93 -13.87
C VAL A 344 16.71 4.26 -15.22
N ARG A 345 17.98 4.02 -15.59
CA ARG A 345 18.31 3.23 -16.79
C ARG A 345 17.76 1.81 -16.68
N GLN A 346 17.84 1.19 -15.51
CA GLN A 346 17.26 -0.12 -15.21
C GLN A 346 15.74 -0.12 -15.39
N ALA A 347 15.04 0.87 -14.82
CA ALA A 347 13.59 1.01 -14.99
C ALA A 347 13.19 1.25 -16.47
N SER A 348 14.00 2.01 -17.21
CA SER A 348 13.81 2.22 -18.66
C SER A 348 13.97 0.93 -19.47
N ALA A 349 14.99 0.12 -19.17
CA ALA A 349 15.15 -1.20 -19.77
C ALA A 349 13.98 -2.15 -19.44
N ASN A 350 13.47 -2.09 -18.21
CA ASN A 350 12.27 -2.84 -17.83
C ASN A 350 11.00 -2.35 -18.56
N LEU A 351 10.86 -1.04 -18.79
CA LEU A 351 9.79 -0.49 -19.63
C LEU A 351 9.89 -1.01 -21.08
N ALA A 352 11.09 -1.06 -21.66
CA ALA A 352 11.31 -1.69 -22.97
C ALA A 352 10.87 -3.16 -22.97
N ARG A 353 11.28 -3.93 -21.95
CA ARG A 353 10.89 -5.33 -21.79
C ARG A 353 9.37 -5.49 -21.68
N SER A 354 8.69 -4.57 -20.99
CA SER A 354 7.24 -4.65 -20.75
C SER A 354 6.39 -4.64 -22.04
N LEU A 355 6.91 -4.07 -23.12
CA LEU A 355 6.27 -4.07 -24.44
C LEU A 355 6.35 -5.44 -25.14
N LEU A 356 7.13 -6.39 -24.61
CA LEU A 356 7.52 -7.64 -25.26
C LEU A 356 7.16 -8.89 -24.44
N LEU A 357 6.31 -8.77 -23.41
CA LEU A 357 5.95 -9.90 -22.53
C LEU A 357 4.87 -10.84 -23.11
N GLU A 358 4.68 -10.83 -24.42
CA GLU A 358 3.73 -11.70 -25.13
C GLU A 358 4.39 -13.00 -25.63
N GLU A 359 3.61 -13.97 -26.12
CA GLU A 359 4.20 -15.18 -26.74
C GLU A 359 4.84 -14.87 -28.10
N ARG A 360 4.29 -13.88 -28.81
CA ARG A 360 4.69 -13.48 -30.16
C ARG A 360 4.99 -11.98 -30.18
N LEU A 361 5.55 -11.53 -31.31
CA LEU A 361 5.72 -10.11 -31.54
C LEU A 361 4.35 -9.42 -31.50
N PRO A 362 4.20 -8.34 -30.72
CA PRO A 362 2.90 -7.69 -30.62
C PRO A 362 2.53 -7.02 -31.95
N ASP A 363 1.40 -7.41 -32.53
CA ASP A 363 0.92 -6.90 -33.83
C ASP A 363 0.65 -5.38 -33.81
N TRP A 364 0.40 -4.85 -32.61
CA TRP A 364 0.13 -3.44 -32.36
C TRP A 364 1.40 -2.58 -32.26
N LEU A 365 2.57 -3.21 -32.09
CA LEU A 365 3.85 -2.52 -32.01
C LEU A 365 4.38 -2.26 -33.42
N ALA A 366 4.61 -0.99 -33.76
CA ALA A 366 5.04 -0.61 -35.09
C ALA A 366 6.39 -1.26 -35.47
N PRO A 367 6.55 -1.81 -36.69
CA PRO A 367 7.76 -2.56 -37.08
C PRO A 367 9.06 -1.75 -37.01
N ASP A 368 8.99 -0.45 -37.26
CA ASP A 368 10.09 0.49 -37.13
C ASP A 368 10.46 0.70 -35.65
N VAL A 369 9.48 0.88 -34.76
CA VAL A 369 9.73 0.94 -33.31
C VAL A 369 10.37 -0.34 -32.80
N LEU A 370 9.90 -1.52 -33.23
CA LEU A 370 10.51 -2.80 -32.86
C LEU A 370 11.98 -2.89 -33.31
N ARG A 371 12.26 -2.50 -34.57
CA ARG A 371 13.61 -2.47 -35.13
C ARG A 371 14.51 -1.53 -34.33
N ASP A 372 14.01 -0.35 -34.01
CA ASP A 372 14.80 0.69 -33.35
C ASP A 372 14.98 0.39 -31.85
N LEU A 373 14.01 -0.26 -31.21
CA LEU A 373 14.15 -0.83 -29.87
C LEU A 373 15.24 -1.91 -29.80
N ASN A 374 15.27 -2.83 -30.76
CA ASN A 374 16.31 -3.85 -30.84
C ASN A 374 17.71 -3.23 -31.03
N ARG A 375 17.82 -2.22 -31.90
CA ARG A 375 19.08 -1.49 -32.12
C ARG A 375 19.52 -0.75 -30.87
N LEU A 376 18.60 -0.06 -30.20
CA LEU A 376 18.85 0.65 -28.95
C LEU A 376 19.39 -0.32 -27.90
N LEU A 377 18.66 -1.38 -27.57
CA LEU A 377 19.06 -2.37 -26.56
C LEU A 377 20.40 -3.03 -26.91
N SER A 378 20.59 -3.47 -28.16
CA SER A 378 21.85 -4.07 -28.62
C SER A 378 23.04 -3.12 -28.54
N SER A 379 22.82 -1.82 -28.78
CA SER A 379 23.86 -0.80 -28.64
C SER A 379 24.22 -0.56 -27.17
N ARG A 380 23.21 -0.50 -26.29
CA ARG A 380 23.38 -0.23 -24.86
C ARG A 380 24.03 -1.41 -24.14
N ALA A 381 23.67 -2.65 -24.50
CA ALA A 381 24.29 -3.87 -23.96
C ALA A 381 25.83 -3.91 -24.13
N LYS A 382 26.37 -3.25 -25.16
CA LYS A 382 27.82 -3.19 -25.42
C LYS A 382 28.57 -2.13 -24.59
N ILE A 383 27.85 -1.13 -24.09
CA ILE A 383 28.43 0.09 -23.50
C ILE A 383 28.13 0.17 -22.00
N GLU A 384 26.97 -0.35 -21.57
CA GLU A 384 26.54 -0.32 -20.17
C GLU A 384 27.55 -1.08 -19.28
N ARG A 385 27.84 -0.48 -18.13
CA ARG A 385 28.82 -1.00 -17.17
C ARG A 385 28.16 -1.47 -15.88
N ASP A 386 26.98 -0.94 -15.57
CA ASP A 386 26.25 -1.36 -14.39
C ASP A 386 25.65 -2.76 -14.60
N PRO A 387 25.96 -3.73 -13.74
CA PRO A 387 25.52 -5.11 -13.93
C PRO A 387 24.00 -5.27 -13.83
N SER A 388 23.34 -4.51 -12.95
CA SER A 388 21.88 -4.59 -12.77
C SER A 388 21.11 -3.98 -13.94
N VAL A 389 21.65 -2.93 -14.56
CA VAL A 389 21.10 -2.39 -15.81
C VAL A 389 21.32 -3.35 -16.97
N LEU A 390 22.54 -3.91 -17.09
CA LEU A 390 22.88 -4.86 -18.15
C LEU A 390 21.98 -6.10 -18.10
N GLU A 391 21.72 -6.65 -16.90
CA GLU A 391 20.80 -7.77 -16.71
C GLU A 391 19.40 -7.46 -17.25
N GLN A 392 18.87 -6.25 -17.01
CA GLN A 392 17.56 -5.85 -17.53
C GLN A 392 17.56 -5.63 -19.04
N ILE A 393 18.66 -5.12 -19.62
CA ILE A 393 18.81 -4.99 -21.07
C ILE A 393 18.84 -6.38 -21.71
N ASP A 394 19.61 -7.32 -21.15
CA ASP A 394 19.70 -8.69 -21.64
C ASP A 394 18.37 -9.43 -21.51
N ALA A 395 17.62 -9.20 -20.41
CA ALA A 395 16.28 -9.71 -20.26
C ALA A 395 15.31 -9.17 -21.33
N ALA A 396 15.38 -7.87 -21.65
CA ALA A 396 14.59 -7.27 -22.72
C ALA A 396 14.94 -7.85 -24.10
N LEU A 397 16.24 -7.99 -24.42
CA LEU A 397 16.70 -8.65 -25.65
C LEU A 397 16.29 -10.13 -25.70
N GLY A 398 16.29 -10.81 -24.56
CA GLY A 398 15.83 -12.19 -24.42
C GLY A 398 14.35 -12.34 -24.80
N GLU A 399 13.48 -11.50 -24.25
CA GLU A 399 12.05 -11.50 -24.60
C GLU A 399 11.83 -11.12 -26.08
N LEU A 400 12.58 -10.14 -26.61
CA LEU A 400 12.52 -9.77 -28.03
C LEU A 400 12.85 -10.97 -28.93
N ASN A 401 13.97 -11.66 -28.65
CA ASN A 401 14.41 -12.82 -29.40
C ASN A 401 13.42 -13.98 -29.32
N LYS A 402 12.85 -14.22 -28.14
CA LYS A 402 11.79 -15.22 -27.92
C LYS A 402 10.55 -14.90 -28.75
N CYS A 403 10.04 -13.68 -28.68
CA CYS A 403 8.89 -13.23 -29.46
C CYS A 403 9.14 -13.35 -30.97
N ALA A 404 10.31 -12.90 -31.43
CA ALA A 404 10.70 -12.97 -32.84
C ALA A 404 10.77 -14.42 -33.32
N ARG A 405 11.39 -15.33 -32.56
CA ARG A 405 11.45 -16.76 -32.90
C ARG A 405 10.06 -17.39 -32.97
N ASN A 406 9.19 -17.12 -31.99
CA ASN A 406 7.84 -17.68 -31.97
C ASN A 406 6.92 -17.12 -33.07
N SER A 407 7.25 -15.96 -33.62
CA SER A 407 6.52 -15.33 -34.74
C SER A 407 7.00 -15.83 -36.09
N LEU A 408 8.32 -16.01 -36.25
CA LEU A 408 8.95 -16.49 -37.48
C LEU A 408 8.87 -18.01 -37.64
N PHE A 409 8.95 -18.75 -36.54
CA PHE A 409 8.90 -20.20 -36.52
C PHE A 409 7.63 -20.65 -35.81
N SER A 410 6.82 -21.46 -36.49
CA SER A 410 5.69 -22.16 -35.84
C SER A 410 6.23 -23.13 -34.79
N LYS A 411 5.47 -23.39 -33.72
CA LYS A 411 5.80 -24.45 -32.74
C LYS A 411 6.12 -25.74 -33.54
N PRO A 412 7.19 -26.48 -33.18
CA PRO A 412 7.54 -27.69 -33.91
C PRO A 412 6.29 -28.59 -33.97
N LEU A 413 5.94 -28.97 -35.20
CA LEU A 413 4.91 -29.96 -35.49
C LEU A 413 5.10 -31.12 -34.50
N SER A 414 4.09 -31.43 -33.67
CA SER A 414 4.12 -32.62 -32.82
C SER A 414 4.34 -33.84 -33.72
N VAL A 415 4.90 -34.94 -33.19
CA VAL A 415 5.16 -36.17 -33.96
C VAL A 415 3.90 -36.65 -34.71
N GLU A 416 2.71 -36.39 -34.17
CA GLU A 416 1.40 -36.68 -34.78
C GLU A 416 1.13 -35.87 -36.05
N SER A 417 1.58 -34.61 -36.10
CA SER A 417 1.42 -33.72 -37.27
C SER A 417 2.46 -33.92 -38.39
N LEU A 418 3.46 -34.79 -38.15
CA LEU A 418 4.42 -35.25 -39.15
C LEU A 418 3.98 -36.55 -39.86
N VAL A 419 2.87 -37.16 -39.44
CA VAL A 419 2.30 -38.34 -40.10
C VAL A 419 1.60 -37.90 -41.38
N LYS A 420 2.22 -38.12 -42.54
CA LYS A 420 1.53 -38.04 -43.83
C LYS A 420 0.51 -39.18 -43.92
N GLU A 421 -0.78 -38.91 -43.76
CA GLU A 421 -1.83 -39.85 -44.13
C GLU A 421 -1.79 -40.06 -45.66
N ILE A 422 -1.27 -41.21 -46.11
CA ILE A 422 -1.46 -41.65 -47.49
C ILE A 422 -2.87 -42.24 -47.59
N ARG A 423 -3.83 -41.43 -48.04
CA ARG A 423 -5.16 -41.93 -48.39
C ARG A 423 -5.10 -42.61 -49.75
N ILE A 424 -4.99 -43.93 -49.75
CA ILE A 424 -5.14 -44.74 -50.95
C ILE A 424 -6.64 -44.79 -51.27
N SER A 425 -7.08 -43.99 -52.23
CA SER A 425 -8.42 -44.10 -52.81
C SER A 425 -8.52 -45.43 -53.57
N ARG A 426 -9.40 -46.33 -53.11
CA ARG A 426 -9.73 -47.55 -53.84
C ARG A 426 -10.53 -47.18 -55.10
N PRO A 427 -10.18 -47.72 -56.29
CA PRO A 427 -10.99 -47.52 -57.47
C PRO A 427 -12.33 -48.26 -57.33
N ILE A 428 -13.37 -47.65 -57.91
CA ILE A 428 -14.77 -48.10 -57.95
C ILE A 428 -14.89 -49.38 -58.80
#